data_AF-A0A7U2ET32-F1
#
_entry.id   AF-A0A7U2ET32-F1
#
_cell.length_a   1.000
_cell.length_b   1.000
_cell.length_c   1.000
_cell.angle_alpha   90.00
_cell.angle_beta   90.00
_cell.angle_gamma   90.00
#
_symmetry.space_group_name_H-M   'P 1'
#
loop_
_entity.id
_entity.type
_entity.pdbx_description
1 polymer ?
#
loop_
_entity_poly.entity_id
_entity_poly.type
_entity_poly.pdbx_seq_one_letter_code
_entity_poly.pdbx_strand_id
1 'polypeptide(L)'
;MPRRKINWLYWPDTLPPSDDADDNLTRDGVASRPDIEDTTLIDWGLGQSELVESGSTVDLLCMEGATPHWEHNVSDEDLKALLQLPEDKPEARSIRMCFLSTRQTDAGWLPGNFSIRPETIRTLRKAGLSDVLLTNLYSKHGNWSRMANQQYVRYDQDKTLKSFEYCYQYRCGWDNGVGYIHCVRGQHRTTYFCINYPSTAVKRLRLAMKFEPNIVYRDFFVDTLVANESSGQWQANIHHRRQLLQKYESQYEDGNINYHSSTVGLHKLSRHWLTLGQDCTDFYLQLKFLRSTYDIYMKTLESQSPVWAVDTTVDIRESFDLFSSQCDVFVRWARTYHERTNLRINLLFHLANQRESRTSTEIASLTAKVAEQTQRDSASMITIAAMTMLFLPGTFVSAVLSTTFFDFDSDGISVSRKWWILLAATIPLTILVFCIWLYWRANRLERTASRDSASPSKPW
;
A
#
# COMPACT_ATOMS: atom_id res chain seq x y z
N MET A 1 -10.41 9.36 7.81
CA MET A 1 -9.37 10.41 7.92
C MET A 1 -8.32 10.14 6.86
N PRO A 2 -7.61 11.12 6.29
CA PRO A 2 -6.53 10.83 5.35
C PRO A 2 -5.47 9.96 6.05
N ARG A 3 -5.00 8.91 5.36
CA ARG A 3 -3.88 8.05 5.80
C ARG A 3 -2.72 8.95 6.26
N ARG A 4 -2.32 8.86 7.53
CA ARG A 4 -1.18 9.62 8.06
C ARG A 4 0.06 9.25 7.24
N LYS A 5 0.69 10.23 6.58
CA LYS A 5 1.94 10.00 5.85
C LYS A 5 3.03 9.79 6.89
N ILE A 6 3.48 8.55 7.03
CA ILE A 6 4.67 8.23 7.83
C ILE A 6 5.83 8.99 7.19
N ASN A 7 6.39 9.96 7.92
CA ASN A 7 7.52 10.73 7.45
C ASN A 7 8.82 10.01 7.86
N TRP A 8 9.40 9.29 6.91
CA TRP A 8 10.63 8.52 7.11
C TRP A 8 11.86 9.39 7.41
N LEU A 9 11.78 10.73 7.27
CA LEU A 9 12.87 11.65 7.66
C LEU A 9 13.05 11.78 9.19
N TYR A 10 12.07 11.38 10.01
CA TYR A 10 12.15 11.47 11.49
C TYR A 10 12.55 10.15 12.15
N TRP A 11 13.14 9.24 11.38
CA TRP A 11 13.74 8.02 11.91
C TRP A 11 15.03 8.39 12.65
N PRO A 12 15.23 7.98 13.92
CA PRO A 12 16.48 8.20 14.62
C PRO A 12 17.66 7.71 13.78
N ASP A 13 18.66 8.57 13.58
CA ASP A 13 19.92 8.22 12.92
C ASP A 13 20.76 7.24 13.77
N THR A 14 20.46 7.16 15.07
CA THR A 14 21.06 6.21 16.01
C THR A 14 20.43 4.83 15.86
N LEU A 15 21.25 3.84 15.57
CA LEU A 15 20.83 2.45 15.63
C LEU A 15 20.65 2.04 17.10
N PRO A 16 19.66 1.19 17.43
CA PRO A 16 19.62 0.55 18.73
C PRO A 16 20.94 -0.20 18.97
N PRO A 17 21.39 -0.34 20.23
CA PRO A 17 22.62 -1.07 20.53
C PRO A 17 22.58 -2.46 19.86
N SER A 18 23.66 -2.84 19.19
CA SER A 18 23.92 -4.26 18.89
C SER A 18 24.04 -5.01 20.21
N ASP A 19 23.67 -6.30 20.25
CA ASP A 19 23.68 -7.21 21.42
C ASP A 19 24.97 -7.18 22.29
N ASP A 20 26.03 -6.51 21.84
CA ASP A 20 27.32 -6.33 22.50
C ASP A 20 27.48 -5.02 23.33
N ALA A 21 26.40 -4.28 23.62
CA ALA A 21 26.50 -3.01 24.35
C ALA A 21 26.39 -3.16 25.88
N ASP A 22 27.54 -3.00 26.53
CA ASP A 22 27.81 -2.54 27.91
C ASP A 22 27.16 -3.28 29.10
N ASP A 23 28.01 -4.01 29.83
CA ASP A 23 27.83 -4.53 31.21
C ASP A 23 27.54 -3.44 32.28
N ASN A 24 27.46 -2.16 31.88
CA ASN A 24 27.28 -1.00 32.76
C ASN A 24 25.84 -0.48 32.86
N LEU A 25 24.88 -1.11 32.18
CA LEU A 25 23.46 -0.76 32.33
C LEU A 25 22.94 -1.24 33.69
N THR A 26 22.61 -0.29 34.57
CA THR A 26 22.00 -0.56 35.87
C THR A 26 20.71 -1.35 35.67
N ARG A 27 20.77 -2.66 35.93
CA ARG A 27 19.60 -3.52 36.15
C ARG A 27 18.85 -3.00 37.37
N ASP A 28 17.97 -2.02 37.18
CA ASP A 28 16.94 -1.71 38.14
C ASP A 28 16.07 -2.98 38.27
N GLY A 29 16.37 -3.77 39.30
CA GLY A 29 16.02 -5.18 39.45
C GLY A 29 14.53 -5.50 39.51
N VAL A 30 13.84 -5.41 38.36
CA VAL A 30 12.42 -5.72 38.20
C VAL A 30 12.18 -6.52 36.91
N ALA A 31 13.19 -7.23 36.38
CA ALA A 31 12.92 -8.18 35.31
C ALA A 31 12.09 -9.33 35.90
N SER A 32 10.79 -9.33 35.64
CA SER A 32 9.91 -10.38 36.10
C SER A 32 10.15 -11.67 35.33
N ARG A 33 10.72 -11.57 34.12
CA ARG A 33 10.97 -12.67 33.19
C ARG A 33 12.23 -12.43 32.36
N PRO A 34 13.42 -12.80 32.87
CA PRO A 34 14.68 -12.60 32.16
C PRO A 34 14.82 -13.44 30.88
N ASP A 35 13.94 -14.42 30.66
CA ASP A 35 13.91 -15.29 29.49
C ASP A 35 13.34 -14.61 28.23
N ILE A 36 12.58 -13.52 28.39
CA ILE A 36 11.90 -12.81 27.28
C ILE A 36 12.00 -11.28 27.34
N GLU A 37 12.40 -10.72 28.48
CA GLU A 37 12.55 -9.27 28.67
C GLU A 37 13.97 -8.83 28.30
N ASP A 38 14.08 -7.93 27.31
CA ASP A 38 15.33 -7.26 26.96
C ASP A 38 15.29 -5.81 27.48
N THR A 39 16.02 -5.56 28.55
CA THR A 39 16.07 -4.24 29.19
C THR A 39 16.93 -3.24 28.42
N THR A 40 17.85 -3.72 27.57
CA THR A 40 18.80 -2.84 26.87
C THR A 40 18.11 -1.92 25.87
N LEU A 41 17.12 -2.45 25.13
CA LEU A 41 16.33 -1.67 24.17
C LEU A 41 15.41 -0.65 24.88
N ILE A 42 14.94 -0.98 26.09
CA ILE A 42 14.10 -0.07 26.88
C ILE A 42 14.94 1.13 27.31
N ASP A 43 16.14 0.91 27.84
CA ASP A 43 17.01 1.98 28.31
C ASP A 43 17.45 2.89 27.14
N TRP A 44 17.77 2.31 25.98
CA TRP A 44 18.00 3.08 24.76
C TRP A 44 16.78 3.90 24.34
N GLY A 45 15.59 3.30 24.38
CA GLY A 45 14.33 3.97 24.03
C GLY A 45 14.02 5.14 24.95
N LEU A 46 14.28 5.01 26.25
CA LEU A 46 14.17 6.08 27.24
C LEU A 46 15.15 7.21 26.96
N GLY A 47 16.41 6.89 26.61
CA GLY A 47 17.39 7.90 26.19
C GLY A 47 16.96 8.68 24.94
N GLN A 48 16.32 8.02 23.96
CA GLN A 48 15.74 8.73 22.82
C GLN A 48 14.55 9.63 23.22
N SER A 49 13.75 9.18 24.18
CA SER A 49 12.64 9.98 24.71
C SER A 49 13.07 11.26 25.44
N GLU A 50 14.27 11.29 26.03
CA GLU A 50 14.83 12.51 26.64
C GLU A 50 15.19 13.60 25.62
N LEU A 51 15.46 13.21 24.38
CA LEU A 51 15.85 14.13 23.30
C LEU A 51 14.66 14.77 22.57
N VAL A 52 13.44 14.29 22.84
CA VAL A 52 12.22 14.67 22.11
C VAL A 52 11.29 15.45 23.03
N GLU A 53 10.73 16.56 22.53
CA GLU A 53 9.72 17.32 23.28
C GLU A 53 8.49 16.45 23.61
N SER A 54 8.04 16.52 24.86
CA SER A 54 6.94 15.71 25.35
C SER A 54 5.62 16.12 24.70
N GLY A 55 4.95 15.17 24.05
CA GLY A 55 3.62 15.38 23.45
C GLY A 55 2.66 14.23 23.72
N SER A 56 2.98 13.34 24.66
CA SER A 56 2.08 12.29 25.12
C SER A 56 1.10 12.84 26.16
N THR A 57 -0.16 12.40 26.11
CA THR A 57 -1.15 12.67 27.17
C THR A 57 -1.49 11.39 27.92
N VAL A 58 -1.61 11.49 29.24
CA VAL A 58 -2.00 10.38 30.13
C VAL A 58 -3.35 10.72 30.78
N ASP A 59 -4.36 9.91 30.51
CA ASP A 59 -5.64 9.98 31.20
C ASP A 59 -5.75 8.78 32.15
N LEU A 60 -6.16 9.01 33.40
CA LEU A 60 -6.32 7.95 34.41
C LEU A 60 -7.78 7.84 34.83
N LEU A 61 -8.30 6.61 34.78
CA LEU A 61 -9.59 6.27 35.37
C LEU A 61 -9.36 5.39 36.60
N CYS A 62 -9.82 5.85 37.75
CA CYS A 62 -9.86 5.09 39.00
C CYS A 62 -11.31 4.83 39.39
N MET A 63 -11.62 3.59 39.72
CA MET A 63 -12.92 3.12 40.20
C MET A 63 -12.72 2.37 41.51
N GLU A 64 -13.38 2.85 42.56
CA GLU A 64 -13.52 2.16 43.85
C GLU A 64 -15.01 2.15 44.20
N GLY A 65 -15.62 0.96 44.24
CA GLY A 65 -17.08 0.85 44.33
C GLY A 65 -17.78 1.45 43.11
N ALA A 66 -18.82 2.27 43.32
CA ALA A 66 -19.65 2.81 42.24
C ALA A 66 -19.25 4.21 41.73
N THR A 67 -18.23 4.84 42.32
CA THR A 67 -17.85 6.22 42.01
C THR A 67 -16.68 6.28 41.01
N PRO A 68 -16.90 6.79 39.78
CA PRO A 68 -15.84 7.01 38.82
C PRO A 68 -15.06 8.28 39.09
N HIS A 69 -13.75 8.15 39.23
CA HIS A 69 -12.81 9.27 39.25
C HIS A 69 -12.00 9.27 37.96
N TRP A 70 -12.23 10.27 37.10
CA TRP A 70 -11.53 10.39 35.82
C TRP A 70 -10.68 11.65 35.83
N GLU A 71 -9.36 11.47 35.71
CA GLU A 71 -8.41 12.57 35.56
C GLU A 71 -7.86 12.62 34.13
N HIS A 72 -7.74 13.83 33.60
CA HIS A 72 -7.25 14.08 32.24
C HIS A 72 -5.88 14.73 32.29
N ASN A 73 -4.98 14.28 31.43
CA ASN A 73 -3.62 14.82 31.30
C ASN A 73 -2.87 14.93 32.63
N VAL A 74 -2.81 13.80 33.35
CA VAL A 74 -2.23 13.68 34.69
C VAL A 74 -0.73 14.00 34.65
N SER A 75 -0.24 14.74 35.65
CA SER A 75 1.20 15.02 35.81
C SER A 75 1.95 13.77 36.26
N ASP A 76 3.27 13.72 36.10
CA ASP A 76 4.04 12.54 36.50
C ASP A 76 4.05 12.35 38.04
N GLU A 77 3.98 13.45 38.81
CA GLU A 77 3.87 13.42 40.27
C GLU A 77 2.52 12.87 40.72
N ASP A 78 1.43 13.37 40.13
CA ASP A 78 0.08 12.90 40.42
C ASP A 78 -0.12 11.44 40.00
N LEU A 79 0.41 11.06 38.84
CA LEU A 79 0.36 9.69 38.34
C LEU A 79 1.07 8.72 39.30
N LYS A 80 2.23 9.13 39.82
CA LYS A 80 2.96 8.35 40.82
C LYS A 80 2.16 8.22 42.11
N ALA A 81 1.57 9.30 42.61
CA ALA A 81 0.73 9.26 43.80
C ALA A 81 -0.48 8.32 43.62
N LEU A 82 -1.20 8.43 42.50
CA LEU A 82 -2.42 7.66 42.21
C LEU A 82 -2.15 6.17 41.97
N LEU A 83 -1.00 5.83 41.36
CA LEU A 83 -0.63 4.44 41.12
C LEU A 83 0.00 3.77 42.35
N GLN A 84 0.68 4.52 43.23
CA GLN A 84 1.31 4.01 44.45
C GLN A 84 0.35 3.89 45.65
N LEU A 85 -0.90 4.36 45.55
CA LEU A 85 -1.91 4.25 46.61
C LEU A 85 -1.99 2.81 47.16
N PRO A 86 -1.77 2.60 48.49
CA PRO A 86 -1.76 1.30 49.14
C PRO A 86 -3.07 0.53 48.99
N GLU A 87 -3.03 -0.79 49.23
CA GLU A 87 -4.21 -1.65 49.37
C GLU A 87 -4.99 -1.33 50.67
N ASP A 88 -5.40 -0.07 50.87
CA ASP A 88 -5.92 0.37 52.18
C ASP A 88 -7.32 -0.15 52.52
N LYS A 89 -7.97 -0.91 51.62
CA LYS A 89 -9.19 -1.69 51.94
C LYS A 89 -9.22 -3.02 51.18
N PRO A 90 -8.93 -4.16 51.82
CA PRO A 90 -8.97 -5.49 51.19
C PRO A 90 -10.40 -5.98 50.85
N GLU A 91 -11.46 -5.26 51.20
CA GLU A 91 -12.84 -5.75 51.06
C GLU A 91 -13.53 -5.35 49.74
N ALA A 92 -13.11 -4.25 49.09
CA ALA A 92 -13.79 -3.73 47.90
C ALA A 92 -12.92 -3.85 46.65
N ARG A 93 -13.51 -4.35 45.55
CA ARG A 93 -12.83 -4.46 44.26
C ARG A 93 -12.55 -3.05 43.70
N SER A 94 -11.32 -2.82 43.24
CA SER A 94 -10.88 -1.57 42.61
C SER A 94 -10.36 -1.79 41.19
N ILE A 95 -10.55 -0.80 40.32
CA ILE A 95 -10.05 -0.81 38.95
C ILE A 95 -9.33 0.49 38.64
N ARG A 96 -8.17 0.37 38.01
CA ARG A 96 -7.37 1.48 37.49
C ARG A 96 -7.13 1.26 35.99
N MET A 97 -7.43 2.25 35.17
CA MET A 97 -7.16 2.21 33.73
C MET A 97 -6.34 3.44 33.33
N CYS A 98 -5.13 3.20 32.86
CA CYS A 98 -4.24 4.22 32.33
C CYS A 98 -4.37 4.26 30.80
N PHE A 99 -4.84 5.39 30.26
CA PHE A 99 -4.95 5.64 28.83
C PHE A 99 -3.82 6.57 28.40
N LEU A 100 -2.80 6.00 27.77
CA LEU A 100 -1.67 6.73 27.21
C LEU A 100 -1.93 6.99 25.73
N SER A 101 -1.90 8.25 25.30
CA SER A 101 -2.01 8.62 23.89
C SER A 101 -0.72 9.29 23.41
N THR A 102 -0.07 8.67 22.43
CA THR A 102 1.13 9.20 21.77
C THR A 102 0.84 9.82 20.41
N ARG A 103 -0.43 9.75 19.95
CA ARG A 103 -0.80 10.10 18.57
C ARG A 103 -0.63 11.58 18.23
N GLN A 104 -0.38 12.46 19.20
CA GLN A 104 -0.27 13.90 18.97
C GLN A 104 1.05 14.30 18.30
N THR A 105 2.07 13.43 18.35
CA THR A 105 3.37 13.67 17.74
C THR A 105 3.70 12.60 16.69
N ASP A 106 4.63 12.91 15.79
CA ASP A 106 5.18 11.97 14.80
C ASP A 106 6.59 11.49 15.20
N ALA A 107 7.03 11.79 16.41
CA ALA A 107 8.38 11.49 16.86
C ALA A 107 8.55 9.98 17.11
N GLY A 108 9.37 9.34 16.25
CA GLY A 108 9.80 7.95 16.35
C GLY A 108 9.19 6.98 15.35
N TRP A 109 9.39 5.68 15.57
CA TRP A 109 9.02 4.62 14.60
C TRP A 109 7.50 4.38 14.52
N LEU A 110 6.83 4.51 15.66
CA LEU A 110 5.39 4.48 15.82
C LEU A 110 4.95 5.90 16.20
N PRO A 111 3.71 6.32 15.88
CA PRO A 111 3.28 7.69 16.13
C PRO A 111 3.51 8.12 17.59
N GLY A 112 4.53 8.95 17.79
CA GLY A 112 4.92 9.53 19.07
C GLY A 112 5.46 8.56 20.13
N ASN A 113 5.95 7.38 19.76
CA ASN A 113 6.46 6.42 20.75
C ASN A 113 7.65 6.97 21.58
N PHE A 114 8.47 7.86 21.02
CA PHE A 114 9.52 8.54 21.79
C PHE A 114 9.00 9.77 22.54
N SER A 115 7.80 10.26 22.27
CA SER A 115 7.26 11.47 22.93
C SER A 115 6.72 11.23 24.35
N ILE A 116 6.79 9.98 24.84
CA ILE A 116 6.40 9.63 26.21
C ILE A 116 7.53 10.04 27.16
N ARG A 117 7.19 10.76 28.23
CA ARG A 117 8.19 11.17 29.23
C ARG A 117 8.81 9.93 29.91
N PRO A 118 10.14 9.88 30.06
CA PRO A 118 10.82 8.77 30.74
C PRO A 118 10.29 8.51 32.16
N GLU A 119 9.99 9.56 32.92
CA GLU A 119 9.40 9.45 34.26
C GLU A 119 8.01 8.79 34.26
N THR A 120 7.18 9.09 33.25
CA THR A 120 5.90 8.39 33.04
C THR A 120 6.14 6.89 32.85
N ILE A 121 7.07 6.50 31.96
CA ILE A 121 7.38 5.08 31.70
C ILE A 121 7.91 4.40 32.96
N ARG A 122 8.85 5.02 33.68
CA ARG A 122 9.38 4.49 34.95
C ARG A 122 8.26 4.27 35.98
N THR A 123 7.31 5.19 36.05
CA THR A 123 6.15 5.09 36.95
C THR A 123 5.21 3.96 36.54
N LEU A 124 4.92 3.82 35.24
CA LEU A 124 4.08 2.73 34.72
C LEU A 124 4.76 1.35 34.88
N ARG A 125 6.08 1.25 34.69
CA ARG A 125 6.86 0.03 34.95
C ARG A 125 6.74 -0.40 36.42
N LYS A 126 6.90 0.56 37.36
CA LYS A 126 6.70 0.30 38.80
C LYS A 126 5.27 -0.14 39.13
N ALA A 127 4.27 0.30 38.36
CA ALA A 127 2.88 -0.12 38.50
C ALA A 127 2.58 -1.49 37.84
N GLY A 128 3.56 -2.13 37.18
CA GLY A 128 3.42 -3.44 36.56
C GLY A 128 3.20 -3.43 35.05
N LEU A 129 3.57 -2.36 34.33
CA LEU A 129 3.59 -2.39 32.86
C LEU A 129 4.61 -3.42 32.35
N SER A 130 4.24 -4.24 31.36
CA SER A 130 5.10 -5.28 30.80
C SER A 130 6.31 -4.69 30.06
N ASP A 131 7.51 -5.16 30.42
CA ASP A 131 8.75 -4.79 29.75
C ASP A 131 8.79 -5.30 28.30
N VAL A 132 8.13 -6.42 27.99
CA VAL A 132 8.05 -6.90 26.60
C VAL A 132 7.20 -5.97 25.73
N LEU A 133 6.13 -5.38 26.28
CA LEU A 133 5.36 -4.36 25.57
C LEU A 133 6.23 -3.12 25.28
N LEU A 134 7.02 -2.67 26.26
CA LEU A 134 7.92 -1.52 26.09
C LEU A 134 9.02 -1.79 25.07
N THR A 135 9.59 -2.99 25.08
CA THR A 135 10.55 -3.46 24.08
C THR A 135 9.95 -3.36 22.67
N ASN A 136 8.69 -3.80 22.49
CA ASN A 136 8.00 -3.69 21.20
C ASN A 136 7.62 -2.24 20.84
N LEU A 137 7.36 -1.38 21.83
CA LEU A 137 7.08 0.03 21.63
C LEU A 137 8.28 0.79 21.08
N TYR A 138 9.49 0.47 21.56
CA TYR A 138 10.75 1.10 21.12
C TYR A 138 11.44 0.40 19.94
N SER A 139 11.04 -0.84 19.64
CA SER A 139 11.57 -1.59 18.51
C SER A 139 11.32 -0.89 17.18
N LYS A 140 12.39 -0.73 16.39
CA LYS A 140 12.34 -0.28 15.00
C LYS A 140 11.42 -1.15 14.13
N HIS A 141 11.26 -2.42 14.51
CA HIS A 141 10.42 -3.36 13.80
C HIS A 141 8.95 -3.26 14.18
N GLY A 142 8.57 -2.61 15.29
CA GLY A 142 7.21 -2.61 15.85
C GLY A 142 6.09 -2.11 14.93
N ASN A 143 6.43 -1.41 13.84
CA ASN A 143 5.47 -1.03 12.80
C ASN A 143 5.09 -2.18 11.86
N TRP A 144 5.97 -3.17 11.65
CA TRP A 144 5.72 -4.32 10.76
C TRP A 144 5.78 -5.67 11.47
N SER A 145 6.61 -5.83 12.51
CA SER A 145 6.62 -7.01 13.38
C SER A 145 5.47 -6.90 14.38
N ARG A 146 4.61 -7.93 14.40
CA ARG A 146 3.57 -8.04 15.42
C ARG A 146 4.19 -8.48 16.73
N MET A 147 3.89 -7.78 17.81
CA MET A 147 4.15 -8.25 19.16
C MET A 147 3.41 -9.57 19.38
N ALA A 148 4.09 -10.56 19.94
CA ALA A 148 3.44 -11.81 20.32
C ALA A 148 2.39 -11.54 21.41
N ASN A 149 1.23 -12.20 21.31
CA ASN A 149 0.23 -12.16 22.37
C ASN A 149 0.74 -12.92 23.59
N GLN A 150 0.52 -12.37 24.77
CA GLN A 150 1.10 -12.86 26.01
C GLN A 150 0.03 -13.11 27.05
N GLN A 151 0.13 -14.24 27.72
CA GLN A 151 -0.68 -14.58 28.88
C GLN A 151 0.22 -15.13 29.96
N TYR A 152 0.06 -14.63 31.18
CA TYR A 152 0.85 -15.01 32.33
C TYR A 152 -0.04 -15.22 33.55
N VAL A 153 0.29 -16.27 34.30
CA VAL A 153 -0.35 -16.57 35.57
C VAL A 153 0.75 -16.67 36.60
N ARG A 154 0.68 -15.84 37.65
CA ARG A 154 1.66 -15.82 38.73
C ARG A 154 1.02 -16.41 39.99
N TYR A 155 1.73 -17.34 40.61
CA TYR A 155 1.38 -17.90 41.89
C TYR A 155 2.36 -17.41 42.96
N ASP A 156 1.88 -17.32 44.19
CA ASP A 156 2.77 -17.14 45.34
C ASP A 156 3.47 -18.46 45.70
N GLN A 157 4.41 -18.42 46.64
CA GLN A 157 5.12 -19.60 47.13
C GLN A 157 4.16 -20.69 47.65
N ASP A 158 3.02 -20.26 48.20
CA ASP A 158 1.96 -21.12 48.72
C ASP A 158 0.99 -21.67 47.65
N LYS A 159 1.30 -21.48 46.35
CA LYS A 159 0.46 -21.86 45.20
C LYS A 159 -0.88 -21.12 45.11
N THR A 160 -1.07 -20.06 45.88
CA THR A 160 -2.20 -19.14 45.74
C THR A 160 -2.00 -18.26 44.51
N LEU A 161 -3.07 -18.01 43.74
CA LEU A 161 -2.99 -17.11 42.59
C LEU A 161 -2.68 -15.69 43.08
N LYS A 162 -1.57 -15.12 42.59
CA LYS A 162 -1.14 -13.74 42.88
C LYS A 162 -1.65 -12.76 41.83
N SER A 163 -1.41 -13.06 40.56
CA SER A 163 -1.88 -12.23 39.45
C SER A 163 -2.16 -13.06 38.19
N PHE A 164 -3.14 -12.60 37.42
CA PHE A 164 -3.39 -13.03 36.05
C PHE A 164 -3.15 -11.84 35.13
N GLU A 165 -2.25 -12.00 34.17
CA GLU A 165 -1.79 -10.94 33.30
C GLU A 165 -1.94 -11.35 31.85
N TYR A 166 -2.29 -10.42 30.99
CA TYR A 166 -2.24 -10.64 29.55
C TYR A 166 -1.94 -9.34 28.81
N CYS A 167 -1.19 -9.46 27.72
CA CYS A 167 -0.73 -8.35 26.92
C CYS A 167 -0.87 -8.66 25.44
N TYR A 168 -1.34 -7.71 24.65
CA TYR A 168 -1.43 -7.86 23.21
C TYR A 168 -1.38 -6.53 22.47
N GLN A 169 -1.00 -6.62 21.20
CA GLN A 169 -1.07 -5.52 20.25
C GLN A 169 -2.36 -5.61 19.43
N TYR A 170 -3.03 -4.48 19.22
CA TYR A 170 -4.22 -4.41 18.36
C TYR A 170 -4.07 -3.31 17.31
N ARG A 171 -4.91 -3.40 16.26
CA ARG A 171 -5.02 -2.38 15.21
C ARG A 171 -6.48 -2.12 14.88
N CYS A 172 -6.88 -0.85 14.88
CA CYS A 172 -8.22 -0.42 14.50
C CYS A 172 -8.22 0.11 13.06
N GLY A 173 -7.95 -0.77 12.10
CA GLY A 173 -7.73 -0.37 10.71
C GLY A 173 -6.38 0.32 10.48
N TRP A 174 -6.11 0.72 9.24
CA TRP A 174 -4.81 1.29 8.86
C TRP A 174 -4.56 2.73 9.32
N ASP A 175 -5.63 3.51 9.52
CA ASP A 175 -5.50 4.95 9.79
C ASP A 175 -5.22 5.25 11.27
N ASN A 176 -5.59 4.35 12.17
CA ASN A 176 -5.48 4.54 13.62
C ASN A 176 -4.15 4.06 14.21
N GLY A 177 -3.30 3.43 13.39
CA GLY A 177 -1.99 2.93 13.82
C GLY A 177 -2.08 1.74 14.78
N VAL A 178 -0.99 1.55 15.53
CA VAL A 178 -0.81 0.46 16.50
C VAL A 178 -1.22 0.93 17.89
N GLY A 179 -1.93 0.06 18.63
CA GLY A 179 -2.17 0.22 20.06
C GLY A 179 -1.84 -1.06 20.82
N TYR A 180 -1.73 -0.91 22.15
CA TYR A 180 -1.41 -2.01 23.05
C TYR A 180 -2.36 -2.01 24.24
N ILE A 181 -2.71 -3.21 24.71
CA ILE A 181 -3.41 -3.41 25.99
C ILE A 181 -2.58 -4.37 26.82
N HIS A 182 -2.31 -3.98 28.05
CA HIS A 182 -1.79 -4.86 29.09
C HIS A 182 -2.75 -4.81 30.28
N CYS A 183 -3.22 -5.96 30.74
CA CYS A 183 -4.06 -6.08 31.91
C CYS A 183 -3.33 -6.90 32.98
N VAL A 184 -3.36 -6.40 34.21
CA VAL A 184 -2.88 -7.08 35.41
C VAL A 184 -4.04 -7.19 36.38
N ARG A 185 -4.53 -8.41 36.61
CA ARG A 185 -5.60 -8.73 37.56
C ARG A 185 -5.00 -9.39 38.79
N GLY A 186 -5.00 -8.72 39.93
CA GLY A 186 -4.79 -9.33 41.26
C GLY A 186 -6.12 -9.78 41.86
N GLN A 187 -6.16 -10.10 43.15
CA GLN A 187 -7.40 -10.54 43.82
C GLN A 187 -8.47 -9.43 43.91
N HIS A 188 -8.11 -8.26 44.44
CA HIS A 188 -9.04 -7.14 44.64
C HIS A 188 -8.84 -5.99 43.65
N ARG A 189 -7.70 -5.93 42.96
CA ARG A 189 -7.35 -4.84 42.04
C ARG A 189 -7.19 -5.32 40.61
N THR A 190 -7.67 -4.53 39.65
CA THR A 190 -7.39 -4.71 38.21
C THR A 190 -6.74 -3.46 37.66
N THR A 191 -5.64 -3.59 36.93
CA THR A 191 -4.93 -2.48 36.32
C THR A 191 -4.81 -2.71 34.82
N TYR A 192 -5.39 -1.80 34.03
CA TYR A 192 -5.26 -1.77 32.58
C TYR A 192 -4.29 -0.66 32.17
N PHE A 193 -3.37 -1.00 31.29
CA PHE A 193 -2.52 -0.07 30.57
C PHE A 193 -2.92 -0.10 29.10
N CYS A 194 -3.52 0.99 28.65
CA CYS A 194 -4.11 1.14 27.33
C CYS A 194 -3.31 2.19 26.53
N ILE A 195 -2.39 1.74 25.68
CA ILE A 195 -1.62 2.63 24.81
C ILE A 195 -2.36 2.81 23.48
N ASN A 196 -2.57 4.07 23.10
CA ASN A 196 -3.27 4.50 21.89
C ASN A 196 -4.69 3.93 21.76
N TYR A 197 -5.41 3.84 22.89
CA TYR A 197 -6.80 3.39 22.96
C TYR A 197 -7.73 4.22 22.06
N PRO A 198 -8.63 3.60 21.28
CA PRO A 198 -9.48 4.35 20.36
C PRO A 198 -10.38 5.33 21.09
N SER A 199 -10.39 6.60 20.67
CA SER A 199 -11.20 7.65 21.30
C SER A 199 -12.70 7.37 21.23
N THR A 200 -13.17 6.72 20.15
CA THR A 200 -14.56 6.23 20.04
C THR A 200 -14.87 5.19 21.11
N ALA A 201 -13.95 4.28 21.39
CA ALA A 201 -14.11 3.27 22.44
C ALA A 201 -14.10 3.90 23.84
N VAL A 202 -13.27 4.93 24.09
CA VAL A 202 -13.33 5.72 25.35
C VAL A 202 -14.70 6.37 25.53
N LYS A 203 -15.26 6.97 24.47
CA LYS A 203 -16.61 7.58 24.54
C LYS A 203 -17.69 6.54 24.87
N ARG A 204 -17.59 5.34 24.29
CA ARG A 204 -18.51 4.23 24.58
C ARG A 204 -18.37 3.71 26.00
N LEU A 205 -17.14 3.61 26.51
CA LEU A 205 -16.87 3.26 27.90
C LEU A 205 -17.52 4.27 28.84
N ARG A 206 -17.31 5.58 28.62
CA ARG A 206 -17.92 6.64 29.43
C ARG A 206 -19.46 6.61 29.38
N LEU A 207 -20.03 6.32 28.21
CA LEU A 207 -21.48 6.16 28.07
C LEU A 207 -21.98 4.96 28.86
N ALA A 208 -21.34 3.80 28.73
CA ALA A 208 -21.72 2.59 29.46
C ALA A 208 -21.68 2.81 30.98
N MET A 209 -20.64 3.48 31.48
CA MET A 209 -20.50 3.81 32.90
C MET A 209 -21.60 4.73 33.44
N LYS A 210 -22.15 5.61 32.60
CA LYS A 210 -23.26 6.48 33.01
C LYS A 210 -24.57 5.71 33.22
N PHE A 211 -24.78 4.63 32.47
CA PHE A 211 -25.98 3.79 32.59
C PHE A 211 -25.80 2.71 33.65
N GLU A 212 -24.63 2.08 33.69
CA GLU A 212 -24.30 1.00 34.61
C GLU A 212 -22.84 1.16 35.09
N PRO A 213 -22.60 1.79 36.25
CA PRO A 213 -21.24 2.03 36.75
C PRO A 213 -20.45 0.74 36.99
N ASN A 214 -21.14 -0.34 37.34
CA ASN A 214 -20.52 -1.62 37.66
C ASN A 214 -20.00 -2.37 36.41
N ILE A 215 -20.36 -1.95 35.19
CA ILE A 215 -19.93 -2.60 33.95
C ILE A 215 -18.40 -2.59 33.79
N VAL A 216 -17.71 -1.65 34.42
CA VAL A 216 -16.24 -1.54 34.39
C VAL A 216 -15.58 -2.71 35.12
N TYR A 217 -16.26 -3.31 36.10
CA TYR A 217 -15.78 -4.51 36.80
C TYR A 217 -15.93 -5.79 36.01
N ARG A 218 -16.55 -5.75 34.83
CA ARG A 218 -16.54 -6.89 33.92
C ARG A 218 -15.15 -7.02 33.31
N ASP A 219 -14.42 -8.05 33.72
CA ASP A 219 -13.10 -8.39 33.16
C ASP A 219 -13.21 -8.55 31.64
N PHE A 220 -12.19 -8.19 30.86
CA PHE A 220 -12.22 -8.22 29.38
C PHE A 220 -13.23 -7.25 28.70
N PHE A 221 -14.03 -6.47 29.43
CA PHE A 221 -14.98 -5.54 28.80
C PHE A 221 -14.27 -4.48 27.94
N VAL A 222 -13.14 -3.94 28.43
CA VAL A 222 -12.29 -3.00 27.68
C VAL A 222 -11.82 -3.62 26.35
N ASP A 223 -11.41 -4.87 26.39
CA ASP A 223 -10.91 -5.64 25.25
C ASP A 223 -12.01 -5.87 24.21
N THR A 224 -13.24 -6.17 24.65
CA THR A 224 -14.40 -6.28 23.75
C THR A 224 -14.77 -4.96 23.08
N LEU A 225 -14.62 -3.82 23.77
CA LEU A 225 -14.88 -2.51 23.18
C LEU A 225 -13.87 -2.20 22.05
N VAL A 226 -12.60 -2.55 22.24
CA VAL A 226 -11.56 -2.39 21.21
C VAL A 226 -11.74 -3.37 20.07
N ALA A 227 -12.08 -4.63 20.35
CA ALA A 227 -12.40 -5.61 19.33
C ALA A 227 -13.54 -5.13 18.43
N ASN A 228 -14.61 -4.60 19.04
CA ASN A 228 -15.75 -4.05 18.30
C ASN A 228 -15.36 -2.85 17.43
N GLU A 229 -14.62 -1.89 17.98
CA GLU A 229 -14.14 -0.74 17.20
C GLU A 229 -13.23 -1.19 16.05
N SER A 230 -12.35 -2.16 16.30
CA SER A 230 -11.47 -2.73 15.28
C SER A 230 -12.27 -3.38 14.15
N SER A 231 -13.29 -4.19 14.47
CA SER A 231 -14.20 -4.78 13.49
C SER A 231 -14.89 -3.72 12.62
N GLY A 232 -15.40 -2.64 13.22
CA GLY A 232 -16.02 -1.53 12.49
C GLY A 232 -15.05 -0.85 11.51
N GLN A 233 -13.80 -0.62 11.94
CA GLN A 233 -12.78 -0.01 11.08
C GLN A 233 -12.33 -0.94 9.95
N TRP A 234 -12.22 -2.25 10.18
CA TRP A 234 -11.93 -3.21 9.12
C TRP A 234 -13.04 -3.26 8.08
N GLN A 235 -14.30 -3.27 8.53
CA GLN A 235 -15.46 -3.22 7.64
C GLN A 235 -15.47 -1.94 6.80
N ALA A 236 -15.21 -0.77 7.40
CA ALA A 236 -15.12 0.50 6.70
C ALA A 236 -13.99 0.50 5.65
N ASN A 237 -12.83 -0.08 6.00
CA ASN A 237 -11.72 -0.21 5.07
C ASN A 237 -12.11 -1.08 3.87
N ILE A 238 -12.68 -2.27 4.08
CA ILE A 238 -13.17 -3.15 3.01
C ILE A 238 -14.18 -2.42 2.13
N HIS A 239 -15.16 -1.74 2.74
CA HIS A 239 -16.19 -1.01 2.02
C HIS A 239 -15.59 0.04 1.07
N HIS A 240 -14.63 0.84 1.53
CA HIS A 240 -14.00 1.86 0.70
C HIS A 240 -13.26 1.27 -0.51
N ARG A 241 -12.52 0.17 -0.32
CA ARG A 241 -11.79 -0.50 -1.42
C ARG A 241 -12.76 -1.19 -2.38
N ARG A 242 -13.86 -1.76 -1.87
CA ARG A 242 -14.93 -2.31 -2.70
C ARG A 242 -15.55 -1.25 -3.59
N GLN A 243 -15.85 -0.06 -3.07
CA GLN A 243 -16.37 1.05 -3.87
C GLN A 243 -15.38 1.45 -4.97
N LEU A 244 -14.09 1.46 -4.68
CA LEU A 244 -13.06 1.73 -5.69
C LEU A 244 -13.03 0.65 -6.77
N LEU A 245 -13.13 -0.63 -6.40
CA LEU A 245 -13.24 -1.73 -7.36
C LEU A 245 -14.46 -1.57 -8.26
N GLN A 246 -15.62 -1.27 -7.67
CA GLN A 246 -16.87 -1.08 -8.42
C GLN A 246 -16.76 0.06 -9.43
N LYS A 247 -16.06 1.16 -9.09
CA LYS A 247 -15.77 2.25 -10.05
C LYS A 247 -14.94 1.78 -11.24
N TYR A 248 -13.93 0.92 -11.00
CA TYR A 248 -13.15 0.35 -12.10
C TYR A 248 -13.96 -0.64 -12.93
N GLU A 249 -14.82 -1.44 -12.30
CA GLU A 249 -15.67 -2.42 -12.99
C GLU A 249 -16.78 -1.76 -13.81
N SER A 250 -17.32 -0.60 -13.38
CA SER A 250 -18.39 0.11 -14.10
C SER A 250 -17.92 0.79 -15.39
N GLN A 251 -16.62 0.93 -15.62
CA GLN A 251 -16.06 1.57 -16.82
C GLN A 251 -16.03 0.57 -17.98
N TYR A 252 -17.17 0.34 -18.65
CA TYR A 252 -17.28 -0.61 -19.77
C TYR A 252 -16.94 0.00 -21.14
N GLU A 253 -17.12 1.31 -21.32
CA GLU A 253 -16.92 1.96 -22.62
C GLU A 253 -15.45 2.31 -22.87
N ASP A 254 -14.91 1.77 -23.97
CA ASP A 254 -13.50 1.85 -24.38
C ASP A 254 -12.96 3.29 -24.50
N GLY A 255 -13.83 4.26 -24.77
CA GLY A 255 -13.48 5.67 -24.96
C GLY A 255 -13.10 6.42 -23.67
N ASN A 256 -13.53 5.93 -22.50
CA ASN A 256 -13.34 6.60 -21.20
C ASN A 256 -12.28 5.95 -20.31
N ILE A 257 -11.64 4.86 -20.77
CA ILE A 257 -10.68 4.10 -19.96
C ILE A 257 -9.27 4.63 -20.19
N ASN A 258 -8.70 5.28 -19.17
CA ASN A 258 -7.27 5.52 -19.11
C ASN A 258 -6.57 4.23 -18.65
N TYR A 259 -6.06 3.47 -19.62
CA TYR A 259 -5.42 2.17 -19.41
C TYR A 259 -4.28 2.22 -18.38
N HIS A 260 -3.41 3.23 -18.44
CA HIS A 260 -2.28 3.34 -17.53
C HIS A 260 -2.72 3.60 -16.08
N SER A 261 -3.54 4.63 -15.84
CA SER A 261 -3.96 4.98 -14.48
C SER A 261 -4.87 3.91 -13.86
N SER A 262 -5.69 3.24 -14.67
CA SER A 262 -6.56 2.14 -14.23
C SER A 262 -5.75 0.90 -13.88
N THR A 263 -4.74 0.54 -14.68
CA THR A 263 -3.83 -0.59 -14.40
C THR A 263 -3.08 -0.35 -13.09
N VAL A 264 -2.46 0.82 -12.93
CA VAL A 264 -1.74 1.17 -11.68
C VAL A 264 -2.69 1.17 -10.48
N GLY A 265 -3.90 1.70 -10.64
CA GLY A 265 -4.93 1.73 -9.59
C GLY A 265 -5.39 0.34 -9.16
N LEU A 266 -5.64 -0.56 -10.13
CA LEU A 266 -6.04 -1.95 -9.87
C LEU A 266 -4.92 -2.76 -9.22
N HIS A 267 -3.65 -2.59 -9.62
CA HIS A 267 -2.54 -3.25 -8.92
C HIS A 267 -2.35 -2.74 -7.48
N LYS A 268 -2.50 -1.43 -7.26
CA LYS A 268 -2.52 -0.86 -5.89
C LYS A 268 -3.64 -1.47 -5.06
N LEU A 269 -4.83 -1.61 -5.65
CA LEU A 269 -5.99 -2.21 -5.02
C LEU A 269 -5.77 -3.70 -4.72
N SER A 270 -5.15 -4.45 -5.64
CA SER A 270 -4.76 -5.86 -5.44
C SER A 270 -3.81 -6.02 -4.25
N ARG A 271 -2.77 -5.18 -4.16
CA ARG A 271 -1.87 -5.13 -2.98
C ARG A 271 -2.63 -4.78 -1.69
N HIS A 272 -3.56 -3.84 -1.74
CA HIS A 272 -4.38 -3.49 -0.59
C HIS A 272 -5.22 -4.69 -0.12
N TRP A 273 -5.83 -5.46 -1.02
CA TRP A 273 -6.59 -6.65 -0.62
C TRP A 273 -5.73 -7.72 0.04
N LEU A 274 -4.53 -7.97 -0.47
CA LEU A 274 -3.59 -8.91 0.15
C LEU A 274 -3.20 -8.47 1.57
N THR A 275 -2.80 -7.21 1.73
CA THR A 275 -2.43 -6.64 3.04
C THR A 275 -3.61 -6.71 4.01
N LEU A 276 -4.81 -6.37 3.53
CA LEU A 276 -6.01 -6.36 4.36
C LEU A 276 -6.44 -7.78 4.76
N GLY A 277 -6.31 -8.76 3.86
CA GLY A 277 -6.57 -10.17 4.18
C GLY A 277 -5.61 -10.70 5.26
N GLN A 278 -4.33 -10.35 5.17
CA GLN A 278 -3.34 -10.67 6.20
C GLN A 278 -3.70 -9.99 7.54
N ASP A 279 -3.98 -8.69 7.55
CA ASP A 279 -4.30 -7.97 8.78
C ASP A 279 -5.61 -8.46 9.44
N CYS A 280 -6.61 -8.85 8.64
CA CYS A 280 -7.82 -9.49 9.17
C CYS A 280 -7.50 -10.87 9.76
N THR A 281 -6.59 -11.63 9.15
CA THR A 281 -6.14 -12.92 9.72
C THR A 281 -5.42 -12.71 11.05
N ASP A 282 -4.54 -11.70 11.15
CA ASP A 282 -3.88 -11.34 12.41
C ASP A 282 -4.91 -10.96 13.49
N PHE A 283 -5.94 -10.18 13.12
CA PHE A 283 -7.02 -9.81 14.03
C PHE A 283 -7.83 -11.03 14.49
N TYR A 284 -8.11 -11.99 13.61
CA TYR A 284 -8.75 -13.25 13.97
C TYR A 284 -7.91 -14.03 15.00
N LEU A 285 -6.58 -14.14 14.77
CA LEU A 285 -5.68 -14.81 15.71
C LEU A 285 -5.65 -14.11 17.08
N GLN A 286 -5.71 -12.79 17.10
CA GLN A 286 -5.82 -11.99 18.32
C GLN A 286 -7.13 -12.28 19.07
N LEU A 287 -8.27 -12.33 18.38
CA LEU A 287 -9.56 -12.66 18.99
C LEU A 287 -9.58 -14.08 19.55
N LYS A 288 -9.00 -15.04 18.81
CA LYS A 288 -8.85 -16.43 19.26
C LYS A 288 -7.97 -16.53 20.51
N PHE A 289 -6.88 -15.76 20.56
CA PHE A 289 -6.05 -15.64 21.75
C PHE A 289 -6.89 -15.15 22.93
N LEU A 290 -7.59 -14.01 22.81
CA LEU A 290 -8.40 -13.44 23.89
C LEU A 290 -9.48 -14.40 24.40
N ARG A 291 -10.16 -15.10 23.49
CA ARG A 291 -11.11 -16.17 23.85
C ARG A 291 -10.45 -17.25 24.69
N SER A 292 -9.30 -17.78 24.24
CA SER A 292 -8.58 -18.84 24.96
C SER A 292 -8.05 -18.36 26.31
N THR A 293 -7.60 -17.11 26.39
CA THR A 293 -7.13 -16.47 27.61
C THR A 293 -8.28 -16.36 28.62
N TYR A 294 -9.48 -15.99 28.17
CA TYR A 294 -10.66 -15.95 29.02
C TYR A 294 -11.08 -17.35 29.51
N ASP A 295 -11.00 -18.38 28.65
CA ASP A 295 -11.25 -19.77 29.08
C ASP A 295 -10.28 -20.22 30.18
N ILE A 296 -8.99 -19.89 30.03
CA ILE A 296 -7.98 -20.21 31.06
C ILE A 296 -8.19 -19.36 32.31
N TYR A 297 -8.53 -18.09 32.15
CA TYR A 297 -8.85 -17.16 33.24
C TYR A 297 -9.96 -17.72 34.13
N MET A 298 -11.12 -18.05 33.56
CA MET A 298 -12.25 -18.60 34.30
C MET A 298 -11.90 -19.90 35.03
N LYS A 299 -11.25 -20.86 34.34
CA LYS A 299 -10.79 -22.12 34.97
C LYS A 299 -9.81 -21.89 36.11
N THR A 300 -8.91 -20.92 35.95
CA THR A 300 -7.90 -20.60 36.97
C THR A 300 -8.59 -20.05 38.22
N LEU A 301 -9.56 -19.15 38.07
CA LEU A 301 -10.27 -18.53 39.19
C LEU A 301 -11.17 -19.51 39.94
N GLU A 302 -11.83 -20.41 39.21
CA GLU A 302 -12.66 -21.48 39.79
C GLU A 302 -11.84 -22.43 40.69
N SER A 303 -10.55 -22.60 40.38
CA SER A 303 -9.64 -23.48 41.14
C SER A 303 -9.08 -22.88 42.43
N GLN A 304 -9.29 -21.58 42.69
CA GLN A 304 -8.67 -20.87 43.81
C GLN A 304 -9.55 -20.82 45.06
N SER A 305 -8.89 -20.80 46.23
CA SER A 305 -9.52 -20.55 47.52
C SER A 305 -8.76 -19.42 48.23
N PRO A 306 -9.39 -18.26 48.52
CA PRO A 306 -10.78 -17.89 48.21
C PRO A 306 -11.01 -17.58 46.72
N VAL A 307 -12.24 -17.81 46.26
CA VAL A 307 -12.65 -17.53 44.87
C VAL A 307 -12.61 -16.01 44.64
N TRP A 308 -11.93 -15.59 43.57
CA TRP A 308 -11.89 -14.19 43.18
C TRP A 308 -13.27 -13.72 42.68
N ALA A 309 -13.65 -12.49 43.02
CA ALA A 309 -14.91 -11.92 42.54
C ALA A 309 -14.84 -11.63 41.03
N VAL A 310 -15.75 -12.25 40.27
CA VAL A 310 -15.89 -12.14 38.81
C VAL A 310 -17.35 -11.92 38.47
N ASP A 311 -17.63 -11.12 37.44
CA ASP A 311 -18.99 -10.97 36.90
C ASP A 311 -19.37 -12.21 36.08
N THR A 312 -20.36 -12.96 36.55
CA THR A 312 -20.88 -14.16 35.86
C THR A 312 -22.16 -13.90 35.08
N THR A 313 -22.64 -12.65 35.00
CA THR A 313 -23.93 -12.32 34.37
C THR A 313 -23.90 -12.49 32.84
N VAL A 314 -22.73 -12.30 32.22
CA VAL A 314 -22.56 -12.37 30.77
C VAL A 314 -21.28 -13.13 30.44
N ASP A 315 -21.39 -14.10 29.55
CA ASP A 315 -20.23 -14.82 29.02
C ASP A 315 -19.57 -14.01 27.89
N ILE A 316 -18.36 -13.54 28.13
CA ILE A 316 -17.62 -12.70 27.20
C ILE A 316 -17.13 -13.50 25.99
N ARG A 317 -17.06 -14.83 26.09
CA ARG A 317 -16.73 -15.70 24.96
C ARG A 317 -17.68 -15.50 23.80
N GLU A 318 -18.96 -15.25 24.07
CA GLU A 318 -19.96 -14.96 23.04
C GLU A 318 -19.60 -13.71 22.23
N SER A 319 -19.06 -12.68 22.90
CA SER A 319 -18.61 -11.45 22.23
C SER A 319 -17.39 -11.72 21.33
N PHE A 320 -16.40 -12.47 21.82
CA PHE A 320 -15.24 -12.83 21.01
C PHE A 320 -15.60 -13.78 19.86
N ASP A 321 -16.58 -14.67 20.04
CA ASP A 321 -17.08 -15.57 19.00
C ASP A 321 -17.83 -14.80 17.91
N LEU A 322 -18.65 -13.83 18.31
CA LEU A 322 -19.28 -12.89 17.38
C LEU A 322 -18.22 -12.17 16.54
N PHE A 323 -17.22 -11.55 17.15
CA PHE A 323 -16.18 -10.83 16.41
C PHE A 323 -15.32 -11.78 15.55
N SER A 324 -15.05 -12.99 16.01
CA SER A 324 -14.32 -14.00 15.24
C SER A 324 -15.09 -14.39 13.98
N SER A 325 -16.41 -14.58 14.10
CA SER A 325 -17.28 -14.88 12.95
C SER A 325 -17.33 -13.72 11.94
N GLN A 326 -17.33 -12.47 12.40
CA GLN A 326 -17.23 -11.30 11.54
C GLN A 326 -15.88 -11.23 10.81
N CYS A 327 -14.81 -11.60 11.51
CA CYS A 327 -13.47 -11.61 10.94
C CYS A 327 -13.33 -12.65 9.81
N ASP A 328 -13.92 -13.84 9.96
CA ASP A 328 -14.00 -14.83 8.88
C ASP A 328 -14.64 -14.27 7.62
N VAL A 329 -15.70 -13.47 7.78
CA VAL A 329 -16.35 -12.78 6.66
C VAL A 329 -15.40 -11.77 6.01
N PHE A 330 -14.64 -11.01 6.80
CA PHE A 330 -13.66 -10.05 6.27
C PHE A 330 -12.56 -10.73 5.45
N VAL A 331 -12.00 -11.83 5.94
CA VAL A 331 -10.97 -12.61 5.22
C VAL A 331 -11.53 -13.14 3.89
N ARG A 332 -12.75 -13.67 3.90
CA ARG A 332 -13.43 -14.15 2.68
C ARG A 332 -13.66 -13.01 1.68
N TRP A 333 -14.15 -11.85 2.13
CA TRP A 333 -14.33 -10.68 1.29
C TRP A 333 -13.02 -10.18 0.69
N ALA A 334 -11.95 -10.10 1.48
CA ALA A 334 -10.64 -9.69 0.99
C ALA A 334 -10.16 -10.59 -0.15
N ARG A 335 -10.30 -11.91 0.00
CA ARG A 335 -9.97 -12.89 -1.05
C ARG A 335 -10.84 -12.73 -2.29
N THR A 336 -12.16 -12.67 -2.15
CA THR A 336 -13.06 -12.53 -3.29
C THR A 336 -12.84 -11.21 -4.05
N TYR A 337 -12.60 -10.10 -3.35
CA TYR A 337 -12.31 -8.84 -4.02
C TYR A 337 -10.91 -8.80 -4.62
N HIS A 338 -9.93 -9.50 -4.05
CA HIS A 338 -8.63 -9.71 -4.68
C HIS A 338 -8.78 -10.44 -6.03
N GLU A 339 -9.51 -11.57 -6.04
CA GLU A 339 -9.80 -12.34 -7.26
C GLU A 339 -10.51 -11.49 -8.31
N ARG A 340 -11.55 -10.75 -7.93
CA ARG A 340 -12.26 -9.82 -8.83
C ARG A 340 -11.37 -8.71 -9.38
N THR A 341 -10.48 -8.18 -8.54
CA THR A 341 -9.49 -7.17 -8.97
C THR A 341 -8.56 -7.77 -10.03
N ASN A 342 -8.07 -9.00 -9.84
CA ASN A 342 -7.23 -9.69 -10.81
C ASN A 342 -7.98 -10.01 -12.11
N LEU A 343 -9.25 -10.41 -12.03
CA LEU A 343 -10.10 -10.58 -13.22
C LEU A 343 -10.21 -9.28 -14.01
N ARG A 344 -10.37 -8.14 -13.32
CA ARG A 344 -10.43 -6.83 -13.98
C ARG A 344 -9.09 -6.42 -14.60
N ILE A 345 -7.96 -6.72 -13.95
CA ILE A 345 -6.62 -6.49 -14.51
C ILE A 345 -6.44 -7.29 -15.81
N ASN A 346 -6.78 -8.58 -15.80
CA ASN A 346 -6.65 -9.45 -16.97
C ASN A 346 -7.55 -8.98 -18.11
N LEU A 347 -8.80 -8.59 -17.82
CA LEU A 347 -9.70 -8.02 -18.81
C LEU A 347 -9.11 -6.75 -19.43
N LEU A 348 -8.58 -5.83 -18.61
CA LEU A 348 -7.97 -4.60 -19.09
C LEU A 348 -6.75 -4.87 -19.99
N PHE A 349 -5.93 -5.86 -19.65
CA PHE A 349 -4.80 -6.30 -20.47
C PHE A 349 -5.25 -6.85 -21.83
N HIS A 350 -6.29 -7.70 -21.86
CA HIS A 350 -6.84 -8.21 -23.12
C HIS A 350 -7.41 -7.11 -24.00
N LEU A 351 -8.13 -6.13 -23.42
CA LEU A 351 -8.66 -4.98 -24.16
C LEU A 351 -7.53 -4.10 -24.71
N ALA A 352 -6.47 -3.87 -23.93
CA ALA A 352 -5.30 -3.11 -24.39
C ALA A 352 -4.63 -3.77 -25.60
N ASN A 353 -4.38 -5.08 -25.51
CA ASN A 353 -3.78 -5.85 -26.61
C ASN A 353 -4.69 -5.88 -27.85
N GLN A 354 -6.02 -6.00 -27.65
CA GLN A 354 -6.97 -5.96 -28.76
C GLN A 354 -6.95 -4.60 -29.46
N ARG A 355 -6.85 -3.50 -28.71
CA ARG A 355 -6.73 -2.15 -29.26
C ARG A 355 -5.43 -1.98 -30.04
N GLU A 356 -4.30 -2.41 -29.48
CA GLU A 356 -3.00 -2.35 -30.15
C GLU A 356 -2.99 -3.18 -31.45
N SER A 357 -3.58 -4.38 -31.43
CA SER A 357 -3.75 -5.20 -32.62
C SER A 357 -4.59 -4.51 -33.69
N ARG A 358 -5.73 -3.90 -33.33
CA ARG A 358 -6.56 -3.11 -34.28
C ARG A 358 -5.77 -1.96 -34.89
N THR A 359 -5.09 -1.15 -34.06
CA THR A 359 -4.26 -0.04 -34.54
C THR A 359 -3.13 -0.54 -35.45
N SER A 360 -2.50 -1.67 -35.14
CA SER A 360 -1.48 -2.28 -36.00
C SER A 360 -2.06 -2.70 -37.36
N THR A 361 -3.24 -3.33 -37.39
CA THR A 361 -3.91 -3.68 -38.64
C THR A 361 -4.34 -2.47 -39.46
N GLU A 362 -4.77 -1.38 -38.80
CA GLU A 362 -5.10 -0.12 -39.45
C GLU A 362 -3.86 0.51 -40.09
N ILE A 363 -2.75 0.60 -39.34
CA ILE A 363 -1.45 1.08 -39.84
C ILE A 363 -0.98 0.23 -41.03
N ALA A 364 -1.09 -1.10 -40.94
CA ALA A 364 -0.74 -1.99 -42.04
C ALA A 364 -1.60 -1.73 -43.29
N SER A 365 -2.91 -1.53 -43.12
CA SER A 365 -3.83 -1.20 -44.23
C SER A 365 -3.53 0.16 -44.87
N LEU A 366 -3.18 1.17 -44.06
CA LEU A 366 -2.78 2.49 -44.53
C LEU A 366 -1.45 2.42 -45.28
N THR A 367 -0.48 1.67 -44.74
CA THR A 367 0.82 1.44 -45.37
C THR A 367 0.65 0.74 -46.71
N ALA A 368 -0.23 -0.26 -46.81
CA ALA A 368 -0.54 -0.94 -48.06
C ALA A 368 -1.15 0.01 -49.11
N LYS A 369 -2.09 0.88 -48.70
CA LYS A 369 -2.65 1.92 -49.59
C LYS A 369 -1.62 2.93 -50.05
N VAL A 370 -0.73 3.38 -49.15
CA VAL A 370 0.38 4.27 -49.49
C VAL A 370 1.33 3.61 -50.48
N ALA A 371 1.65 2.32 -50.30
CA ALA A 371 2.49 1.56 -51.22
C ALA A 371 1.84 1.44 -52.62
N GLU A 372 0.54 1.15 -52.69
CA GLU A 372 -0.23 1.12 -53.94
C GLU A 372 -0.22 2.48 -54.66
N GLN A 373 -0.47 3.57 -53.93
CA GLN A 373 -0.42 4.92 -54.47
C GLN A 373 0.98 5.28 -54.96
N THR A 374 2.02 4.97 -54.18
CA THR A 374 3.42 5.19 -54.56
C THR A 374 3.79 4.40 -55.81
N GLN A 375 3.26 3.17 -55.97
CA GLN A 375 3.45 2.38 -57.18
C GLN A 375 2.81 3.04 -58.40
N ARG A 376 1.58 3.56 -58.26
CA ARG A 376 0.89 4.32 -59.33
C ARG A 376 1.65 5.60 -59.69
N ASP A 377 2.10 6.37 -58.69
CA ASP A 377 2.88 7.58 -58.90
C ASP A 377 4.21 7.27 -59.60
N SER A 378 4.85 6.15 -59.25
CA SER A 378 6.05 5.67 -59.94
C SER A 378 5.77 5.34 -61.42
N ALA A 379 4.61 4.75 -61.74
CA ALA A 379 4.21 4.48 -63.12
C ALA A 379 3.96 5.79 -63.91
N SER A 380 3.32 6.78 -63.29
CA SER A 380 3.15 8.11 -63.87
C SER A 380 4.50 8.80 -64.10
N MET A 381 5.44 8.71 -63.15
CA MET A 381 6.79 9.25 -63.28
C MET A 381 7.56 8.61 -64.45
N ILE A 382 7.45 7.29 -64.62
CA ILE A 382 8.02 6.59 -65.77
C ILE A 382 7.44 7.12 -67.08
N THR A 383 6.14 7.42 -67.12
CA THR A 383 5.46 7.94 -68.32
C THR A 383 5.93 9.36 -68.66
N ILE A 384 6.04 10.25 -67.66
CA ILE A 384 6.57 11.61 -67.86
C ILE A 384 8.02 11.54 -68.34
N ALA A 385 8.85 10.71 -67.72
CA ALA A 385 10.25 10.51 -68.14
C ALA A 385 10.32 10.05 -69.61
N ALA A 386 9.47 9.09 -70.02
CA ALA A 386 9.41 8.64 -71.40
C ALA A 386 9.03 9.76 -72.38
N MET A 387 8.04 10.61 -72.02
CA MET A 387 7.68 11.80 -72.81
C MET A 387 8.85 12.78 -72.93
N THR A 388 9.58 13.05 -71.85
CA THR A 388 10.76 13.93 -71.91
C THR A 388 11.87 13.36 -72.80
N MET A 389 12.13 12.05 -72.74
CA MET A 389 13.10 11.38 -73.61
C MET A 389 12.72 11.44 -75.09
N LEU A 390 11.42 11.52 -75.40
CA LEU A 390 10.91 11.70 -76.77
C LEU A 390 11.13 13.12 -77.29
N PHE A 391 10.84 14.14 -76.48
CA PHE A 391 10.88 15.54 -76.91
C PHE A 391 12.27 16.18 -76.82
N LEU A 392 13.10 15.79 -75.86
CA LEU A 392 14.42 16.41 -75.61
C LEU A 392 15.38 16.37 -76.82
N PRO A 393 15.49 15.26 -77.58
CA PRO A 393 16.34 15.22 -78.77
C PRO A 393 15.87 16.20 -79.85
N GLY A 394 14.54 16.28 -80.05
CA GLY A 394 13.94 17.17 -81.05
C GLY A 394 14.07 18.64 -80.68
N THR A 395 13.89 19.00 -79.40
CA THR A 395 14.10 20.39 -78.95
C THR A 395 15.57 20.79 -79.01
N PHE A 396 16.51 19.89 -78.68
CA PHE A 396 17.95 20.16 -78.79
C PHE A 396 18.37 20.41 -80.25
N VAL A 397 17.98 19.50 -81.16
CA VAL A 397 18.28 19.64 -82.59
C VAL A 397 17.61 20.90 -83.16
N SER A 398 16.37 21.18 -82.77
CA SER A 398 15.67 22.41 -83.15
C SER A 398 16.37 23.67 -82.63
N ALA A 399 16.82 23.71 -81.38
CA ALA A 399 17.52 24.87 -80.82
C ALA A 399 18.88 25.13 -81.52
N VAL A 400 19.67 24.08 -81.74
CA VAL A 400 20.96 24.18 -82.43
C VAL A 400 20.77 24.66 -83.86
N LEU A 401 19.80 24.09 -84.58
CA LEU A 401 19.61 24.37 -86.01
C LEU A 401 18.74 25.62 -86.27
N SER A 402 17.89 26.05 -85.33
CA SER A 402 17.05 27.27 -85.44
C SER A 402 17.89 28.52 -85.70
N THR A 403 19.05 28.62 -85.05
CA THR A 403 19.99 29.75 -85.24
C THR A 403 20.62 29.80 -86.64
N THR A 404 20.54 28.71 -87.41
CA THR A 404 21.22 28.56 -88.71
C THR A 404 20.27 28.55 -89.92
N PHE A 405 18.94 28.48 -89.70
CA PHE A 405 17.96 28.25 -90.77
C PHE A 405 16.93 29.36 -90.97
N PHE A 406 16.83 30.36 -90.08
CA PHE A 406 15.96 31.53 -90.28
C PHE A 406 16.77 32.69 -90.86
N ASP A 407 16.41 33.10 -92.07
CA ASP A 407 16.95 34.29 -92.75
C ASP A 407 15.89 35.40 -92.65
N PHE A 408 16.24 36.54 -92.03
CA PHE A 408 15.32 37.67 -91.83
C PHE A 408 15.53 38.67 -92.96
N ASP A 409 14.72 38.56 -94.02
CA ASP A 409 14.67 39.54 -95.10
C ASP A 409 13.41 40.43 -94.99
N SER A 410 13.46 41.65 -95.55
CA SER A 410 12.61 42.79 -95.19
C SER A 410 11.11 42.70 -95.58
N ASP A 411 10.60 41.55 -96.02
CA ASP A 411 9.20 41.43 -96.50
C ASP A 411 8.48 40.12 -96.12
N GLY A 412 8.95 39.44 -95.07
CA GLY A 412 8.21 38.32 -94.44
C GLY A 412 9.04 37.06 -94.23
N ILE A 413 8.63 36.26 -93.26
CA ILE A 413 9.34 35.06 -92.80
C ILE A 413 9.35 33.98 -93.92
N SER A 414 10.52 33.69 -94.52
CA SER A 414 10.68 32.62 -95.52
C SER A 414 11.32 31.36 -94.92
N VAL A 415 10.72 30.19 -95.17
CA VAL A 415 11.18 28.89 -94.63
C VAL A 415 12.23 28.26 -95.56
N SER A 416 13.41 27.93 -95.03
CA SER A 416 14.53 27.36 -95.81
C SER A 416 14.23 25.97 -96.42
N ARG A 417 14.71 25.73 -97.65
CA ARG A 417 14.50 24.49 -98.44
C ARG A 417 15.13 23.22 -97.83
N LYS A 418 15.94 23.36 -96.77
CA LYS A 418 16.71 22.29 -96.10
C LYS A 418 16.05 21.68 -94.85
N TRP A 419 14.77 21.94 -94.63
CA TRP A 419 14.03 21.48 -93.45
C TRP A 419 14.10 19.96 -93.19
N TRP A 420 14.30 19.13 -94.23
CA TRP A 420 14.47 17.67 -94.10
C TRP A 420 15.65 17.24 -93.22
N ILE A 421 16.69 18.08 -93.08
CA ILE A 421 17.85 17.79 -92.23
C ILE A 421 17.45 17.72 -90.74
N LEU A 422 16.45 18.50 -90.33
CA LEU A 422 15.89 18.46 -88.97
C LEU A 422 15.30 17.07 -88.68
N LEU A 423 14.54 16.51 -89.62
CA LEU A 423 13.97 15.16 -89.49
C LEU A 423 15.06 14.08 -89.52
N ALA A 424 16.01 14.19 -90.45
CA ALA A 424 17.09 13.22 -90.60
C ALA A 424 18.04 13.15 -89.39
N ALA A 425 18.22 14.25 -88.65
CA ALA A 425 19.03 14.28 -87.43
C ALA A 425 18.24 13.87 -86.17
N THR A 426 16.96 14.28 -86.07
CA THR A 426 16.15 14.04 -84.87
C THR A 426 15.79 12.57 -84.69
N ILE A 427 15.34 11.89 -85.75
CA ILE A 427 14.90 10.48 -85.68
C ILE A 427 15.98 9.54 -85.13
N PRO A 428 17.23 9.49 -85.66
CA PRO A 428 18.25 8.58 -85.15
C PRO A 428 18.68 8.92 -83.72
N LEU A 429 18.70 10.20 -83.35
CA LEU A 429 19.04 10.63 -81.99
C LEU A 429 17.98 10.15 -80.98
N THR A 430 16.70 10.27 -81.31
CA THR A 430 15.61 9.74 -80.48
C THR A 430 15.68 8.23 -80.35
N ILE A 431 15.95 7.49 -81.44
CA ILE A 431 16.14 6.04 -81.39
C ILE A 431 17.29 5.67 -80.44
N LEU A 432 18.43 6.36 -80.54
CA LEU A 432 19.60 6.11 -79.70
C LEU A 432 19.29 6.32 -78.20
N VAL A 433 18.57 7.38 -77.84
CA VAL A 433 18.17 7.65 -76.44
C VAL A 433 17.25 6.54 -75.90
N PHE A 434 16.27 6.08 -76.68
CA PHE A 434 15.39 4.99 -76.27
C PHE A 434 16.12 3.64 -76.18
N CYS A 435 17.05 3.34 -77.10
CA CYS A 435 17.87 2.13 -77.05
C CYS A 435 18.73 2.07 -75.77
N ILE A 436 19.36 3.18 -75.39
CA ILE A 436 20.15 3.28 -74.15
C ILE A 436 19.27 3.04 -72.91
N TRP A 437 18.08 3.66 -72.87
CA TRP A 437 17.15 3.50 -71.75
C TRP A 437 16.64 2.06 -71.61
N LEU A 438 16.23 1.43 -72.73
CA LEU A 438 15.75 0.04 -72.73
C LEU A 438 16.84 -0.93 -72.29
N TYR A 439 18.07 -0.75 -72.78
CA TYR A 439 19.23 -1.56 -72.37
C TYR A 439 19.49 -1.42 -70.86
N TRP A 440 19.47 -0.20 -70.32
CA TRP A 440 19.67 0.02 -68.89
C TRP A 440 18.53 -0.55 -68.03
N ARG A 441 17.29 -0.44 -68.50
CA ARG A 441 16.11 -1.00 -67.81
C ARG A 441 16.15 -2.52 -67.75
N ALA A 442 16.50 -3.19 -68.86
CA ALA A 442 16.63 -4.65 -68.92
C ALA A 442 17.72 -5.16 -67.95
N ASN A 443 18.91 -4.57 -67.99
CA ASN A 443 20.03 -4.97 -67.12
C ASN A 443 19.75 -4.72 -65.63
N ARG A 444 18.91 -3.73 -65.27
CA ARG A 444 18.49 -3.54 -63.88
C ARG A 444 17.54 -4.64 -63.40
N LEU A 445 16.62 -5.11 -64.25
CA LEU A 445 15.65 -6.16 -63.88
C LEU A 445 16.35 -7.50 -63.57
N GLU A 446 17.35 -7.87 -64.37
CA GLU A 446 18.14 -9.10 -64.16
C GLU A 446 18.95 -9.06 -62.86
N ARG A 447 19.50 -7.89 -62.49
CA ARG A 447 20.24 -7.70 -61.24
C ARG A 447 19.36 -7.80 -59.99
N THR A 448 18.10 -7.38 -60.06
CA THR A 448 17.16 -7.50 -58.93
C THR A 448 16.72 -8.95 -58.73
N ALA A 449 16.40 -9.67 -59.83
CA ALA A 449 16.03 -11.09 -59.78
C ALA A 449 17.16 -12.01 -59.26
N SER A 450 18.41 -11.66 -59.57
CA SER A 450 19.60 -12.35 -59.05
C SER A 450 19.85 -12.08 -57.56
N ARG A 451 19.31 -10.98 -57.01
CA ARG A 451 19.48 -10.60 -55.60
C ARG A 451 18.42 -11.23 -54.70
N ASP A 452 17.19 -11.39 -55.19
CA ASP A 452 16.09 -12.03 -54.46
C ASP A 452 16.27 -13.56 -54.33
N SER A 453 16.93 -14.19 -55.31
CA SER A 453 17.31 -15.62 -55.24
C SER A 453 18.45 -15.93 -54.27
N ALA A 454 19.21 -14.91 -53.81
CA ALA A 454 20.32 -15.05 -52.87
C ALA A 454 19.91 -14.82 -51.39
N SER A 455 18.66 -14.44 -51.11
CA SER A 455 18.13 -14.21 -49.77
C SER A 455 17.15 -15.31 -49.37
N PRO A 456 17.60 -16.43 -48.75
CA PRO A 456 16.67 -17.42 -48.22
C PRO A 456 15.91 -16.83 -47.04
N SER A 457 14.60 -16.65 -47.21
CA SER A 457 13.65 -16.34 -46.16
C SER A 457 13.74 -17.41 -45.07
N LYS A 458 14.29 -17.07 -43.90
CA LYS A 458 14.14 -17.91 -42.70
C LYS A 458 12.68 -17.82 -42.26
N PRO A 459 11.94 -18.94 -42.18
CA PRO A 459 10.63 -18.95 -41.56
C PRO A 459 10.81 -18.72 -40.05
N TRP A 460 10.01 -17.82 -39.50
CA TRP A 460 9.91 -17.55 -38.07
C TRP A 460 9.30 -18.76 -37.35
#